data_AF-A0A2V9SML1-F1
#
_entry.id   AF-A0A2V9SML1-F1
#
_cell.length_a   1.000
_cell.length_b   1.000
_cell.length_c   1.000
_cell.angle_alpha   90.00
_cell.angle_beta   90.00
_cell.angle_gamma   90.00
#
_symmetry.space_group_name_H-M   'P 1'
#
loop_
_entity.id
_entity.type
_entity.pdbx_description
1 polymer ?
#
loop_
_entity_poly.entity_id
_entity_poly.type
_entity_poly.pdbx_seq_one_letter_code
_entity_poly.pdbx_strand_id
1 'polypeptide(L)'
;MNILILGRGKTGALVAEVARQRKHEVAVAGAGENAQSTALAPDKLGPVDVVIDFTTPEAVLLNIEACVKAKKSMVVGTTGWYSELPTVRRMVKSNGIGFLYARNFSIGVNIFFDTVRSAAAALRHEYFGQIFERHHAQKKDAPSGTALALQEIIKDAGGMELEIISFREGDVVGMHEVVLDSTNDTIYLCHDAKSRRSFAEGAVRAAEWLAGKKGFFDFREVWREM
;
A
#
# COMPACT_ATOMS: atom_id res chain seq x y z
N MET A 1 -15.96 -12.49 -8.10
CA MET A 1 -16.45 -11.27 -7.45
C MET A 1 -16.54 -10.17 -8.50
N ASN A 2 -17.44 -9.21 -8.29
CA ASN A 2 -17.53 -7.97 -9.06
C ASN A 2 -16.68 -6.90 -8.36
N ILE A 3 -15.65 -6.41 -9.03
CA ILE A 3 -14.73 -5.40 -8.50
C ILE A 3 -14.89 -4.11 -9.29
N LEU A 4 -15.06 -3.01 -8.58
CA LEU A 4 -14.94 -1.66 -9.15
C LEU A 4 -13.57 -1.09 -8.82
N ILE A 5 -12.80 -0.72 -9.83
CA ILE A 5 -11.48 -0.10 -9.66
C ILE A 5 -11.58 1.39 -9.99
N LEU A 6 -11.15 2.23 -9.05
CA LEU A 6 -11.07 3.67 -9.23
C LEU A 6 -9.64 4.05 -9.61
N GLY A 7 -9.51 4.74 -10.74
CA GLY A 7 -8.24 5.20 -11.28
C GLY A 7 -7.74 4.37 -12.46
N ARG A 8 -7.41 5.05 -13.57
CA ARG A 8 -6.82 4.47 -14.79
C ARG A 8 -5.31 4.72 -14.92
N GLY A 9 -4.66 5.16 -13.84
CA GLY A 9 -3.22 5.38 -13.82
C GLY A 9 -2.41 4.09 -13.97
N LYS A 10 -1.08 4.20 -13.99
CA LYS A 10 -0.16 3.06 -14.20
C LYS A 10 -0.47 1.86 -13.29
N THR A 11 -0.72 2.11 -12.00
CA THR A 11 -1.02 1.04 -11.04
C THR A 11 -2.47 0.55 -11.17
N GLY A 12 -3.46 1.44 -11.29
CA GLY A 12 -4.87 1.07 -11.43
C GLY A 12 -5.15 0.21 -12.67
N ALA A 13 -4.48 0.51 -13.79
CA ALA A 13 -4.55 -0.31 -15.01
C ALA A 13 -4.02 -1.74 -14.78
N LEU A 14 -2.88 -1.88 -14.10
CA LEU A 14 -2.31 -3.19 -13.75
C LEU A 14 -3.20 -3.96 -12.77
N VAL A 15 -3.81 -3.28 -11.79
CA VAL A 15 -4.77 -3.91 -10.86
C VAL A 15 -5.97 -4.47 -11.63
N ALA A 16 -6.48 -3.73 -12.61
CA ALA A 16 -7.57 -4.19 -13.45
C ALA A 16 -7.18 -5.39 -14.33
N GLU A 17 -5.96 -5.39 -14.87
CA GLU A 17 -5.42 -6.52 -15.60
C GLU A 17 -5.31 -7.78 -14.72
N VAL A 18 -4.69 -7.64 -13.54
CA VAL A 18 -4.52 -8.74 -12.58
C VAL A 18 -5.88 -9.28 -12.11
N ALA A 19 -6.84 -8.40 -11.78
CA ALA A 19 -8.17 -8.82 -11.36
C ALA A 19 -8.89 -9.65 -12.44
N ARG A 20 -8.77 -9.27 -13.73
CA ARG A 20 -9.32 -10.05 -14.85
C ARG A 20 -8.61 -11.39 -15.01
N GLN A 21 -7.27 -11.42 -14.91
CA GLN A 21 -6.49 -12.66 -14.97
C GLN A 21 -6.88 -13.64 -13.85
N ARG A 22 -7.27 -13.11 -12.68
CA ARG A 22 -7.81 -13.87 -11.54
C ARG A 22 -9.31 -14.20 -11.68
N LYS A 23 -9.89 -14.03 -12.88
CA LYS A 23 -11.27 -14.39 -13.24
C LYS A 23 -12.33 -13.62 -12.45
N HIS A 24 -12.06 -12.37 -12.09
CA HIS A 24 -13.08 -11.46 -11.55
C HIS A 24 -13.76 -10.65 -12.65
N GLU A 25 -14.99 -10.23 -12.39
CA GLU A 25 -15.69 -9.24 -13.21
C GLU A 25 -15.22 -7.85 -12.79
N VAL A 26 -14.73 -7.05 -13.75
CA VAL A 26 -14.00 -5.81 -13.44
C VAL A 26 -14.57 -4.63 -14.19
N ALA A 27 -15.12 -3.67 -13.44
CA ALA A 27 -15.42 -2.32 -13.90
C ALA A 27 -14.28 -1.37 -13.49
N VAL A 28 -13.97 -0.39 -14.34
CA VAL A 28 -12.96 0.63 -14.05
C VAL A 28 -13.56 2.01 -14.26
N ALA A 29 -13.43 2.90 -13.29
CA ALA A 29 -13.86 4.28 -13.38
C ALA A 29 -12.65 5.23 -13.30
N GLY A 30 -12.45 6.04 -14.34
CA GLY A 30 -11.47 7.11 -14.39
C GLY A 30 -11.96 8.40 -13.72
N ALA A 31 -11.12 9.43 -13.71
CA ALA A 31 -11.43 10.70 -13.04
C ALA A 31 -12.72 11.37 -13.52
N GLY A 32 -13.01 11.31 -14.83
CA GLY A 32 -14.27 11.86 -15.38
C GLY A 32 -15.50 11.03 -14.99
N GLU A 33 -15.39 9.70 -15.04
CA GLU A 33 -16.49 8.77 -14.73
C GLU A 33 -16.83 8.75 -13.23
N ASN A 34 -15.84 9.07 -12.38
CA ASN A 34 -15.98 9.16 -10.92
C ASN A 34 -15.85 10.60 -10.40
N ALA A 35 -16.13 11.60 -11.24
CA ALA A 35 -16.14 13.00 -10.78
C ALA A 35 -17.12 13.14 -9.61
N GLN A 36 -16.69 13.74 -8.49
CA GLN A 36 -17.50 13.87 -7.28
C GLN A 36 -18.09 12.53 -6.77
N SER A 37 -17.34 11.43 -6.89
CA SER A 37 -17.77 10.08 -6.46
C SER A 37 -19.02 9.54 -7.20
N THR A 38 -19.31 10.03 -8.41
CA THR A 38 -20.49 9.63 -9.20
C THR A 38 -20.49 8.17 -9.65
N ALA A 39 -19.34 7.49 -9.71
CA ALA A 39 -19.29 6.04 -9.95
C ALA A 39 -19.64 5.23 -8.70
N LEU A 40 -19.63 5.87 -7.54
CA LEU A 40 -19.91 5.28 -6.23
C LEU A 40 -21.34 5.58 -5.74
N ALA A 41 -22.22 6.05 -6.64
CA ALA A 41 -23.62 6.24 -6.33
C ALA A 41 -24.26 4.88 -5.93
N PRO A 42 -25.12 4.82 -4.90
CA PRO A 42 -25.64 3.55 -4.36
C PRO A 42 -26.30 2.63 -5.38
N ASP A 43 -26.98 3.20 -6.39
CA ASP A 43 -27.64 2.50 -7.49
C ASP A 43 -26.66 1.78 -8.42
N LYS A 44 -25.44 2.31 -8.58
CA LYS A 44 -24.38 1.72 -9.42
C LYS A 44 -23.55 0.67 -8.70
N LEU A 45 -23.53 0.72 -7.37
CA LEU A 45 -22.73 -0.16 -6.54
C LEU A 45 -23.42 -1.49 -6.18
N GLY A 46 -24.70 -1.65 -6.48
CA GLY A 46 -25.49 -2.86 -6.22
C GLY A 46 -24.70 -4.17 -6.39
N PRO A 47 -24.23 -4.50 -7.61
CA PRO A 47 -23.53 -5.75 -7.90
C PRO A 47 -22.08 -5.80 -7.39
N VAL A 48 -21.48 -4.67 -6.98
CA VAL A 48 -20.06 -4.59 -6.62
C VAL A 48 -19.82 -5.18 -5.23
N ASP A 49 -18.88 -6.12 -5.15
CA ASP A 49 -18.48 -6.76 -3.89
C ASP A 49 -17.44 -5.91 -3.14
N VAL A 50 -16.43 -5.43 -3.85
CA VAL A 50 -15.33 -4.62 -3.29
C VAL A 50 -14.91 -3.52 -4.27
N VAL A 51 -14.66 -2.33 -3.75
CA VAL A 51 -14.06 -1.21 -4.49
C VAL A 51 -12.56 -1.16 -4.23
N ILE A 52 -11.72 -1.00 -5.26
CA ILE A 52 -10.27 -0.80 -5.11
C ILE A 52 -9.90 0.61 -5.60
N ASP A 53 -9.22 1.40 -4.76
CA ASP A 53 -8.88 2.80 -5.05
C ASP A 53 -7.38 2.99 -5.27
N PHE A 54 -7.03 3.40 -6.49
CA PHE A 54 -5.72 3.90 -6.90
C PHE A 54 -5.88 5.25 -7.64
N THR A 55 -6.51 6.20 -6.95
CA THR A 55 -6.74 7.58 -7.39
C THR A 55 -5.66 8.54 -6.86
N THR A 56 -6.04 9.73 -6.39
CA THR A 56 -5.14 10.77 -5.90
C THR A 56 -5.48 11.14 -4.45
N PRO A 57 -4.54 11.73 -3.68
CA PRO A 57 -4.79 12.11 -2.29
C PRO A 57 -6.01 13.03 -2.11
N GLU A 58 -6.32 13.85 -3.11
CA GLU A 58 -7.46 14.78 -3.10
C GLU A 58 -8.81 14.06 -3.33
N ALA A 59 -8.80 12.94 -4.05
CA ALA A 59 -10.01 12.21 -4.42
C ALA A 59 -10.36 11.09 -3.43
N VAL A 60 -9.35 10.47 -2.82
CA VAL A 60 -9.53 9.24 -2.02
C VAL A 60 -10.48 9.42 -0.83
N LEU A 61 -10.43 10.56 -0.12
CA LEU A 61 -11.28 10.79 1.05
C LEU A 61 -12.77 10.85 0.65
N LEU A 62 -13.10 11.51 -0.46
CA LEU A 62 -14.46 11.55 -1.01
C LEU A 62 -14.93 10.14 -1.41
N ASN A 63 -14.05 9.35 -2.02
CA ASN A 63 -14.37 7.97 -2.42
C ASN A 63 -14.63 7.09 -1.19
N ILE A 64 -13.82 7.23 -0.14
CA ILE A 64 -13.99 6.53 1.14
C ILE A 64 -15.37 6.85 1.72
N GLU A 65 -15.73 8.14 1.81
CA GLU A 65 -17.03 8.56 2.32
C GLU A 65 -18.20 8.01 1.50
N ALA A 66 -18.07 7.99 0.16
CA ALA A 66 -19.10 7.45 -0.72
C ALA A 66 -19.28 5.93 -0.54
N CYS A 67 -18.19 5.17 -0.46
CA CYS A 67 -18.23 3.73 -0.17
C CYS A 67 -18.85 3.44 1.20
N VAL A 68 -18.51 4.23 2.22
CA VAL A 68 -19.10 4.13 3.57
C VAL A 68 -20.62 4.36 3.51
N LYS A 69 -21.09 5.44 2.85
CA LYS A 69 -22.52 5.73 2.69
C LYS A 69 -23.26 4.62 1.91
N ALA A 70 -22.61 4.04 0.90
CA ALA A 70 -23.15 2.95 0.11
C ALA A 70 -23.01 1.55 0.75
N LYS A 71 -22.41 1.47 1.96
CA LYS A 71 -22.13 0.21 2.68
C LYS A 71 -21.31 -0.79 1.85
N LYS A 72 -20.32 -0.31 1.10
CA LYS A 72 -19.42 -1.15 0.28
C LYS A 72 -18.03 -1.24 0.87
N SER A 73 -17.48 -2.46 0.85
CA SER A 73 -16.12 -2.70 1.31
C SER A 73 -15.11 -2.12 0.33
N MET A 74 -13.97 -1.65 0.85
CA MET A 74 -13.01 -0.88 0.07
C MET A 74 -11.56 -1.27 0.40
N VAL A 75 -10.76 -1.43 -0.66
CA VAL A 75 -9.30 -1.55 -0.60
C VAL A 75 -8.68 -0.24 -1.09
N VAL A 76 -7.83 0.40 -0.29
CA VAL A 76 -7.23 1.70 -0.62
C VAL A 76 -5.71 1.57 -0.79
N GLY A 77 -5.23 1.78 -2.01
CA GLY A 77 -3.80 1.87 -2.34
C GLY A 77 -3.31 3.27 -2.66
N THR A 78 -4.21 4.24 -2.74
CA THR A 78 -3.85 5.66 -2.80
C THR A 78 -3.14 6.07 -1.51
N THR A 79 -2.04 6.82 -1.64
CA THR A 79 -1.24 7.32 -0.51
C THR A 79 -1.61 8.78 -0.19
N GLY A 80 -1.01 9.37 0.85
CA GLY A 80 -1.11 10.82 1.12
C GLY A 80 -2.31 11.28 1.97
N TRP A 81 -3.12 10.36 2.51
CA TRP A 81 -4.29 10.66 3.34
C TRP A 81 -4.19 10.13 4.78
N TYR A 82 -3.04 9.60 5.18
CA TYR A 82 -2.89 8.86 6.45
C TYR A 82 -3.12 9.70 7.72
N SER A 83 -3.07 11.04 7.64
CA SER A 83 -3.48 11.93 8.74
C SER A 83 -4.94 11.72 9.14
N GLU A 84 -5.78 11.27 8.20
CA GLU A 84 -7.21 11.03 8.40
C GLU A 84 -7.54 9.62 8.90
N LEU A 85 -6.53 8.76 9.15
CA LEU A 85 -6.74 7.38 9.63
C LEU A 85 -7.69 7.30 10.84
N PRO A 86 -7.58 8.16 11.89
CA PRO A 86 -8.51 8.11 13.02
C PRO A 86 -9.97 8.38 12.60
N THR A 87 -10.18 9.32 11.68
CA THR A 87 -11.50 9.69 11.16
C THR A 87 -12.09 8.56 10.33
N VAL A 88 -11.32 8.03 9.37
CA VAL A 88 -11.77 6.91 8.52
C VAL A 88 -12.06 5.66 9.35
N ARG A 89 -11.21 5.33 10.33
CA ARG A 89 -11.44 4.18 11.23
C ARG A 89 -12.78 4.28 11.96
N ARG A 90 -13.14 5.47 12.46
CA ARG A 90 -14.44 5.71 13.10
C ARG A 90 -15.59 5.51 12.10
N MET A 91 -15.49 6.10 10.91
CA MET A 91 -16.53 5.97 9.88
C MET A 91 -16.78 4.52 9.47
N VAL A 92 -15.71 3.76 9.22
CA VAL A 92 -15.76 2.34 8.86
C VAL A 92 -16.42 1.52 9.96
N LYS A 93 -15.99 1.72 11.21
CA LYS A 93 -16.54 0.98 12.36
C LYS A 93 -18.02 1.26 12.57
N SER A 94 -18.44 2.52 12.49
CA SER A 94 -19.84 2.92 12.68
C SER A 94 -20.78 2.42 11.57
N ASN A 95 -20.27 2.18 10.37
CA ASN A 95 -21.07 1.69 9.23
C ASN A 95 -20.94 0.18 9.01
N GLY A 96 -20.01 -0.50 9.70
CA GLY A 96 -19.85 -1.94 9.66
C GLY A 96 -19.44 -2.48 8.28
N ILE A 97 -18.59 -1.77 7.55
CA ILE A 97 -18.01 -2.21 6.28
C ILE A 97 -16.63 -2.84 6.47
N GLY A 98 -16.13 -3.56 5.46
CA GLY A 98 -14.73 -3.96 5.38
C GLY A 98 -13.89 -2.84 4.76
N PHE A 99 -12.79 -2.49 5.40
CA PHE A 99 -11.86 -1.50 4.87
C PHE A 99 -10.43 -2.02 5.05
N LEU A 100 -9.66 -2.01 3.97
CA LEU A 100 -8.26 -2.42 3.99
C LEU A 100 -7.41 -1.39 3.26
N TYR A 101 -6.33 -0.93 3.87
CA TYR A 101 -5.41 0.01 3.23
C TYR A 101 -3.96 -0.48 3.31
N ALA A 102 -3.12 0.04 2.43
CA ALA A 102 -1.69 -0.17 2.49
C ALA A 102 -0.93 1.06 1.98
N ARG A 103 0.29 1.28 2.50
CA ARG A 103 1.31 2.09 1.81
C ARG A 103 1.92 1.31 0.64
N ASN A 104 1.95 -0.03 0.77
CA ASN A 104 2.55 -0.92 -0.21
C ASN A 104 1.86 -2.30 -0.16
N PHE A 105 1.26 -2.72 -1.27
CA PHE A 105 0.59 -4.02 -1.39
C PHE A 105 1.54 -5.17 -1.78
N SER A 106 2.82 -4.93 -2.04
CA SER A 106 3.75 -6.02 -2.36
C SER A 106 3.96 -6.90 -1.14
N ILE A 107 3.60 -8.18 -1.24
CA ILE A 107 3.95 -9.20 -0.22
C ILE A 107 5.46 -9.18 0.04
N GLY A 108 6.27 -9.07 -1.02
CA GLY A 108 7.73 -8.99 -0.93
C GLY A 108 8.24 -7.80 -0.10
N VAL A 109 7.58 -6.63 -0.20
CA VAL A 109 7.94 -5.47 0.62
C VAL A 109 7.51 -5.67 2.07
N ASN A 110 6.35 -6.30 2.29
CA ASN A 110 5.84 -6.52 3.64
C ASN A 110 6.67 -7.56 4.40
N ILE A 111 7.08 -8.69 3.77
CA ILE A 111 8.03 -9.61 4.40
C ILE A 111 9.39 -8.94 4.63
N PHE A 112 9.84 -8.08 3.71
CA PHE A 112 11.07 -7.31 3.90
C PHE A 112 11.00 -6.39 5.12
N PHE A 113 9.88 -5.68 5.32
CA PHE A 113 9.63 -4.88 6.52
C PHE A 113 9.72 -5.72 7.80
N ASP A 114 9.18 -6.93 7.78
CA ASP A 114 9.21 -7.81 8.95
C ASP A 114 10.62 -8.33 9.25
N THR A 115 11.38 -8.67 8.20
CA THR A 115 12.80 -9.05 8.32
C THR A 115 13.63 -7.88 8.89
N VAL A 116 13.44 -6.68 8.35
CA VAL A 116 14.13 -5.46 8.84
C VAL A 116 13.75 -5.17 10.28
N ARG A 117 12.47 -5.27 10.66
CA ARG A 117 12.03 -5.09 12.05
C ARG A 117 12.76 -6.05 12.99
N SER A 118 12.88 -7.31 12.60
CA SER A 118 13.60 -8.31 13.39
C SER A 118 15.09 -8.00 13.49
N ALA A 119 15.72 -7.61 12.38
CA ALA A 119 17.16 -7.30 12.34
C ALA A 119 17.51 -5.99 13.07
N ALA A 120 16.59 -5.03 13.15
CA ALA A 120 16.80 -3.74 13.81
C ALA A 120 17.16 -3.88 15.30
N ALA A 121 16.87 -5.02 15.95
CA ALA A 121 17.33 -5.30 17.31
C ALA A 121 18.86 -5.28 17.43
N ALA A 122 19.60 -5.55 16.35
CA ALA A 122 21.06 -5.48 16.32
C ALA A 122 21.61 -4.09 16.66
N LEU A 123 20.86 -3.02 16.39
CA LEU A 123 21.25 -1.63 16.72
C LEU A 123 21.43 -1.40 18.23
N ARG A 124 20.91 -2.31 19.07
CA ARG A 124 21.13 -2.29 20.53
C ARG A 124 22.43 -2.96 20.95
N HIS A 125 23.17 -3.55 20.00
CA HIS A 125 24.37 -4.36 20.20
C HIS A 125 25.54 -3.81 19.39
N GLU A 126 25.78 -2.49 19.47
CA GLU A 126 26.90 -1.79 18.83
C GLU A 126 26.89 -1.78 17.29
N TYR A 127 25.78 -2.20 16.66
CA TYR A 127 25.59 -1.97 15.24
C TYR A 127 25.18 -0.52 14.99
N PHE A 128 25.67 0.03 13.88
CA PHE A 128 25.13 1.22 13.24
C PHE A 128 24.53 0.85 11.89
N GLY A 129 23.82 1.76 11.23
CA GLY A 129 23.24 1.41 9.94
C GLY A 129 22.83 2.59 9.08
N GLN A 130 22.50 2.28 7.83
CA GLN A 130 22.01 3.20 6.82
C GLN A 130 20.93 2.53 5.97
N ILE A 131 20.01 3.35 5.45
CA ILE A 131 18.99 2.93 4.49
C ILE A 131 19.38 3.50 3.14
N PHE A 132 19.44 2.66 2.11
CA PHE A 132 19.65 3.09 0.72
C PHE A 132 18.39 2.81 -0.09
N GLU A 133 18.03 3.74 -0.96
CA GLU A 133 16.97 3.51 -1.94
C GLU A 133 17.35 3.96 -3.35
N ARG A 134 16.93 3.20 -4.35
CA ARG A 134 17.12 3.53 -5.77
C ARG A 134 15.78 3.50 -6.48
N HIS A 135 15.48 4.56 -7.23
CA HIS A 135 14.29 4.65 -8.07
C HIS A 135 14.62 5.33 -9.39
N HIS A 136 13.72 5.21 -10.36
CA HIS A 136 13.85 5.84 -11.67
C HIS A 136 14.02 7.36 -11.58
N ALA A 137 14.71 7.93 -12.56
CA ALA A 137 15.06 9.36 -12.60
C ALA A 137 13.84 10.30 -12.51
N GLN A 138 12.67 9.85 -12.99
CA GLN A 138 11.43 10.65 -13.00
C GLN A 138 10.70 10.72 -11.64
N LYS A 139 11.17 9.99 -10.60
CA LYS A 139 10.48 9.95 -9.30
C LYS A 139 10.77 11.25 -8.54
N LYS A 140 9.72 12.05 -8.32
CA LYS A 140 9.83 13.40 -7.73
C LYS A 140 10.05 13.41 -6.22
N ASP A 141 9.42 12.48 -5.51
CA ASP A 141 9.54 12.36 -4.05
C ASP A 141 10.84 11.68 -3.67
N ALA A 142 11.54 12.21 -2.66
CA ALA A 142 12.71 11.62 -2.01
C ALA A 142 12.76 12.06 -0.54
N PRO A 143 12.92 11.14 0.43
CA PRO A 143 12.91 9.66 0.28
C PRO A 143 11.55 9.11 -0.17
N SER A 144 11.50 7.88 -0.70
CA SER A 144 10.21 7.23 -0.98
C SER A 144 9.45 6.88 0.30
N GLY A 145 8.13 6.70 0.17
CA GLY A 145 7.28 6.22 1.26
C GLY A 145 7.68 4.87 1.83
N THR A 146 8.30 3.98 1.04
CA THR A 146 8.84 2.70 1.54
C THR A 146 10.09 2.95 2.41
N ALA A 147 10.98 3.86 2.00
CA ALA A 147 12.18 4.18 2.78
C ALA A 147 11.83 4.86 4.11
N LEU A 148 10.86 5.78 4.11
CA LEU A 148 10.33 6.38 5.34
C LEU A 148 9.69 5.33 6.26
N ALA A 149 8.96 4.37 5.70
CA ALA A 149 8.39 3.27 6.49
C ALA A 149 9.49 2.36 7.10
N LEU A 150 10.58 2.10 6.39
CA LEU A 150 11.74 1.38 6.95
C LEU A 150 12.36 2.14 8.11
N GLN A 151 12.58 3.44 7.96
CA GLN A 151 13.14 4.28 9.03
C GLN A 151 12.23 4.28 10.27
N GLU A 152 10.91 4.40 10.09
CA GLU A 152 9.91 4.30 11.16
C GLU A 152 10.01 2.94 11.88
N ILE A 153 10.02 1.84 11.13
CA ILE A 153 10.15 0.47 11.67
C ILE A 153 11.45 0.30 12.47
N ILE A 154 12.57 0.78 11.93
CA ILE A 154 13.89 0.64 12.56
C ILE A 154 13.98 1.50 13.81
N LYS A 155 13.43 2.72 13.77
CA LYS A 155 13.35 3.60 14.95
C LYS A 155 12.55 2.95 16.07
N ASP A 156 11.39 2.38 15.75
CA ASP A 156 10.53 1.73 16.73
C ASP A 156 11.15 0.46 17.33
N ALA A 157 11.77 -0.38 16.50
CA ALA A 157 12.32 -1.66 16.94
C ALA A 157 13.74 -1.54 17.53
N GLY A 158 14.62 -0.80 16.85
CA GLY A 158 16.03 -0.63 17.20
C GLY A 158 16.32 0.55 18.11
N GLY A 159 15.40 1.52 18.24
CA GLY A 159 15.58 2.72 19.05
C GLY A 159 16.46 3.80 18.41
N MET A 160 16.79 3.66 17.13
CA MET A 160 17.67 4.58 16.40
C MET A 160 17.05 4.97 15.06
N GLU A 161 17.13 6.26 14.74
CA GLU A 161 16.73 6.77 13.43
C GLU A 161 17.93 6.72 12.49
N LEU A 162 17.85 5.89 11.44
CA LEU A 162 18.92 5.75 10.45
C LEU A 162 18.79 6.80 9.34
N GLU A 163 19.93 7.24 8.79
CA GLU A 163 19.97 8.09 7.60
C GLU A 163 19.43 7.34 6.37
N ILE A 164 18.71 8.06 5.51
CA ILE A 164 18.24 7.56 4.22
C ILE A 164 19.00 8.22 3.08
N ILE A 165 19.70 7.42 2.29
CA ILE A 165 20.40 7.86 1.07
C ILE A 165 19.56 7.47 -0.15
N SER A 166 19.20 8.48 -0.94
CA SER A 166 18.27 8.32 -2.07
C SER A 166 18.93 8.55 -3.42
N PHE A 167 18.87 7.55 -4.30
CA PHE A 167 19.36 7.63 -5.67
C PHE A 167 18.20 7.71 -6.67
N ARG A 168 18.38 8.50 -7.73
CA ARG A 168 17.43 8.66 -8.84
C ARG A 168 18.14 8.37 -10.14
N GLU A 169 18.03 7.14 -10.62
CA GLU A 169 18.85 6.60 -11.71
C GLU A 169 18.05 5.73 -12.66
N GLY A 170 18.30 5.92 -13.96
CA GLY A 170 17.72 5.14 -15.05
C GLY A 170 16.23 4.87 -14.89
N ASP A 171 15.87 3.59 -15.11
CA ASP A 171 14.51 3.07 -15.07
C ASP A 171 14.25 2.14 -13.87
N VAL A 172 15.05 2.26 -12.79
CA VAL A 172 14.92 1.42 -11.59
C VAL A 172 13.50 1.52 -11.04
N VAL A 173 12.80 0.39 -10.93
CA VAL A 173 11.40 0.38 -10.45
C VAL A 173 11.33 0.77 -8.98
N GLY A 174 12.23 0.21 -8.17
CA GLY A 174 12.39 0.51 -6.75
C GLY A 174 13.23 -0.56 -6.06
N MET A 175 14.38 -0.17 -5.53
CA MET A 175 15.24 -1.03 -4.72
C MET A 175 15.45 -0.36 -3.37
N HIS A 176 15.37 -1.15 -2.30
CA HIS A 176 15.55 -0.71 -0.92
C HIS A 176 16.53 -1.64 -0.23
N GLU A 177 17.53 -1.06 0.42
CA GLU A 177 18.56 -1.78 1.14
C GLU A 177 18.72 -1.19 2.54
N VAL A 178 18.81 -2.06 3.54
CA VAL A 178 19.18 -1.70 4.91
C VAL A 178 20.52 -2.38 5.19
N VAL A 179 21.51 -1.58 5.55
CA VAL A 179 22.83 -2.06 5.97
C VAL A 179 22.94 -1.85 7.47
N LEU A 180 23.29 -2.90 8.19
CA LEU A 180 23.64 -2.86 9.61
C LEU A 180 25.08 -3.34 9.73
N ASP A 181 25.96 -2.54 10.32
CA ASP A 181 27.40 -2.81 10.38
C ASP A 181 27.91 -2.74 11.83
N SER A 182 28.87 -3.59 12.14
CA SER A 182 29.58 -3.63 13.43
C SER A 182 31.07 -3.91 13.20
N THR A 183 31.85 -3.93 14.27
CA THR A 183 33.26 -4.30 14.20
C THR A 183 33.51 -5.75 13.79
N ASN A 184 32.51 -6.62 13.87
CA ASN A 184 32.66 -8.06 13.67
C ASN A 184 32.03 -8.55 12.36
N ASP A 185 30.92 -7.94 11.93
CA ASP A 185 30.23 -8.31 10.70
C ASP A 185 29.28 -7.20 10.21
N THR A 186 28.79 -7.42 8.98
CA THR A 186 27.83 -6.56 8.29
C THR A 186 26.65 -7.40 7.81
N ILE A 187 25.44 -6.90 8.01
CA ILE A 187 24.18 -7.46 7.55
C ILE A 187 23.61 -6.58 6.44
N TYR A 188 23.36 -7.19 5.27
CA TYR A 188 22.69 -6.55 4.15
C TYR A 188 21.30 -7.15 3.96
N LEU A 189 20.28 -6.30 4.01
CA LEU A 189 18.91 -6.68 3.71
C LEU A 189 18.44 -5.89 2.50
N CYS A 190 18.10 -6.57 1.41
CA CYS A 190 17.70 -5.93 0.18
C CYS A 190 16.34 -6.44 -0.33
N HIS A 191 15.51 -5.51 -0.79
CA HIS A 191 14.33 -5.78 -1.59
C HIS A 191 14.44 -5.04 -2.94
N ASP A 192 14.39 -5.80 -4.03
CA ASP A 192 14.45 -5.29 -5.40
C ASP A 192 13.14 -5.58 -6.16
N ALA A 193 12.37 -4.52 -6.46
CA ALA A 193 11.12 -4.64 -7.19
C ALA A 193 11.39 -4.75 -8.70
N LYS A 194 11.01 -5.88 -9.32
CA LYS A 194 11.15 -6.05 -10.78
C LYS A 194 10.07 -5.35 -11.60
N SER A 195 8.90 -5.10 -11.01
CA SER A 195 7.80 -4.39 -11.67
C SER A 195 6.76 -3.91 -10.66
N ARG A 196 5.84 -3.05 -11.11
CA ARG A 196 4.66 -2.64 -10.31
C ARG A 196 3.61 -3.73 -10.16
N ARG A 197 3.78 -4.89 -10.81
CA ARG A 197 2.81 -5.98 -10.79
C ARG A 197 2.62 -6.58 -9.39
N SER A 198 3.66 -6.62 -8.56
CA SER A 198 3.56 -7.11 -7.17
C SER A 198 2.57 -6.30 -6.33
N PHE A 199 2.50 -4.98 -6.54
CA PHE A 199 1.51 -4.11 -5.90
C PHE A 199 0.09 -4.41 -6.37
N ALA A 200 -0.08 -4.66 -7.67
CA ALA A 200 -1.36 -5.01 -8.25
C ALA A 200 -1.87 -6.38 -7.74
N GLU A 201 -1.01 -7.39 -7.72
CA GLU A 201 -1.31 -8.72 -7.17
C GLU A 201 -1.74 -8.65 -5.71
N GLY A 202 -1.01 -7.91 -4.88
CA GLY A 202 -1.38 -7.75 -3.48
C GLY A 202 -2.69 -7.01 -3.26
N ALA A 203 -3.00 -5.99 -4.08
CA ALA A 203 -4.26 -5.26 -3.96
C ALA A 203 -5.47 -6.12 -4.33
N VAL A 204 -5.34 -6.99 -5.35
CA VAL A 204 -6.40 -7.92 -5.70
C VAL A 204 -6.56 -9.01 -4.65
N ARG A 205 -5.47 -9.58 -4.12
CA ARG A 205 -5.52 -10.51 -2.97
C ARG A 205 -6.16 -9.88 -1.74
N ALA A 206 -5.84 -8.61 -1.47
CA ALA A 206 -6.47 -7.87 -0.39
C ALA A 206 -7.98 -7.72 -0.60
N ALA A 207 -8.43 -7.49 -1.84
CA ALA A 207 -9.86 -7.44 -2.16
C ALA A 207 -10.55 -8.80 -1.99
N GLU A 208 -9.92 -9.88 -2.47
CA GLU A 208 -10.40 -11.26 -2.28
C GLU A 208 -10.52 -11.60 -0.79
N TRP A 209 -9.50 -11.27 0.01
CA TRP A 209 -9.50 -11.51 1.45
C TRP A 209 -10.55 -10.65 2.17
N LEU A 210 -10.74 -9.40 1.76
CA LEU A 210 -11.69 -8.47 2.37
C LEU A 210 -13.16 -8.81 2.05
N ALA A 211 -13.42 -9.54 0.97
CA ALA A 211 -14.77 -9.90 0.54
C ALA A 211 -15.53 -10.62 1.67
N GLY A 212 -16.69 -10.07 2.06
CA GLY A 212 -17.51 -10.59 3.16
C GLY A 212 -16.98 -10.30 4.57
N LYS A 213 -15.79 -9.71 4.73
CA LYS A 213 -15.25 -9.29 6.03
C LYS A 213 -15.68 -7.86 6.38
N LYS A 214 -15.76 -7.60 7.69
CA LYS A 214 -16.01 -6.28 8.27
C LYS A 214 -14.86 -5.93 9.21
N GLY A 215 -14.46 -4.67 9.24
CA GLY A 215 -13.35 -4.21 10.06
C GLY A 215 -12.45 -3.23 9.33
N PHE A 216 -11.43 -2.75 10.04
CA PHE A 216 -10.45 -1.80 9.54
C PHE A 216 -9.06 -2.42 9.62
N PHE A 217 -8.47 -2.73 8.47
CA PHE A 217 -7.29 -3.57 8.36
C PHE A 217 -6.13 -2.82 7.68
N ASP A 218 -4.93 -2.98 8.20
CA ASP A 218 -3.68 -2.59 7.53
C ASP A 218 -3.13 -3.83 6.82
N PHE A 219 -2.84 -3.75 5.53
CA PHE A 219 -2.27 -4.87 4.78
C PHE A 219 -1.00 -5.44 5.42
N ARG A 220 -0.19 -4.60 6.09
CA ARG A 220 1.03 -5.02 6.82
C ARG A 220 0.73 -6.05 7.92
N GLU A 221 -0.47 -6.01 8.48
CA GLU A 221 -0.89 -6.90 9.57
C GLU A 221 -1.52 -8.19 9.05
N VAL A 222 -2.19 -8.15 7.89
CA VAL A 222 -3.04 -9.25 7.41
C VAL A 222 -2.51 -10.00 6.20
N TRP A 223 -1.43 -9.55 5.54
CA TRP A 223 -0.94 -10.19 4.31
C TRP A 223 -0.60 -11.68 4.46
N ARG A 224 -0.29 -12.13 5.68
CA ARG A 224 0.02 -13.54 6.00
C ARG A 224 -1.20 -14.47 5.93
N GLU A 225 -2.40 -13.90 5.90
CA GLU A 225 -3.66 -14.63 5.88
C GLU A 225 -4.23 -14.78 4.44
N MET A 226 -3.49 -14.37 3.40
CA MET A 226 -3.93 -14.23 2.00
C MET A 226 -3.26 -15.17 1.00
#